data_AF-A0A849HMB5-F1
#
_entry.id   AF-A0A849HMB5-F1
#
_cell.length_a   1.000
_cell.length_b   1.000
_cell.length_c   1.000
_cell.angle_alpha   90.00
_cell.angle_beta   90.00
_cell.angle_gamma   90.00
#
_symmetry.space_group_name_H-M   'P 1'
#
loop_
_entity.id
_entity.type
_entity.pdbx_description
1 polymer ?
#
loop_
_entity_poly.entity_id
_entity_poly.type
_entity_poly.pdbx_seq_one_letter_code
_entity_poly.pdbx_strand_id
1 'polypeptide(L)'
;MFDTLSPPVITADGPVLVFGGGYSNLQATKALLEAANHHGIPPSRIICTGDSVAYGADPQACTDLLREAGIATVMGNCEEQLAADAPDCGCGFAPGSACDRLSAAWFNYARTRLTPEAKSWMASLPRRVDLILGGKRLAIVHGAPSRINRFVYASDSDALFAEEIARTGCDGVIAGHCGLSFTRTIGEKLWHNAGVIGLPANDGTPRGWYSILTPAGDGFSLTCHPLTYDHPAAAAAMRRANLPEEYAAALETGIWPSLDSLPLPERAMTATPHPAPPPAPDAAVALERLETLWFNTGTLCNLACAGCYIESSPRNDRLAYFPLAEFNRLLDEASAAQSLHEIGFTGGEPFMNPDMMAMIEGALRRGYRALVLTNAMLPMQHHFAALAGLRAAFGAQLAVRVSLDHFTQAGHEALRGPRTWEPALAGLRALFTSGFTPSVAARFDPALEDEATTRAGFAAFFAAAAFNIDAFNPDHLVLFAEMDKPTTVLGVSAAAWEALHARGADAMCRTSRMAVQRKGAAQASIVACTLLPYEPRFELGSTLAQAARGVTLDHPHCAQFCVFGASSCMSAR
;
A
#
# COMPACT_ATOMS: atom_id res chain seq x y z
N MET A 1 -8.31 -18.53 -39.55
CA MET A 1 -9.68 -17.98 -39.72
C MET A 1 -10.21 -17.84 -38.31
N PHE A 2 -10.25 -16.63 -37.75
CA PHE A 2 -10.72 -16.46 -36.38
C PHE A 2 -12.18 -16.90 -36.29
N ASP A 3 -12.48 -17.68 -35.27
CA ASP A 3 -13.82 -18.14 -34.94
C ASP A 3 -14.77 -16.94 -34.88
N THR A 4 -15.92 -17.05 -35.54
CA THR A 4 -16.88 -15.96 -35.80
C THR A 4 -17.65 -15.49 -34.56
N LEU A 5 -17.20 -15.88 -33.36
CA LEU A 5 -17.80 -15.51 -32.08
C LEU A 5 -17.00 -14.38 -31.44
N SER A 6 -17.69 -13.34 -30.97
CA SER A 6 -17.06 -12.29 -30.19
C SER A 6 -16.42 -12.90 -28.93
N PRO A 7 -15.19 -12.50 -28.54
CA PRO A 7 -14.53 -13.08 -27.38
C PRO A 7 -15.36 -12.80 -26.11
N PRO A 8 -15.40 -13.74 -25.14
CA PRO A 8 -16.00 -13.48 -23.83
C PRO A 8 -15.41 -12.21 -23.21
N VAL A 9 -16.27 -11.40 -22.58
CA VAL A 9 -15.89 -10.13 -21.96
C VAL A 9 -16.11 -10.21 -20.45
N ILE A 10 -15.08 -9.87 -19.69
CA ILE A 10 -15.12 -9.71 -18.24
C ILE A 10 -15.00 -8.22 -17.93
N THR A 11 -15.98 -7.67 -17.23
CA THR A 11 -15.93 -6.29 -16.73
C THR A 11 -15.70 -6.32 -15.24
N ALA A 12 -14.69 -5.60 -14.76
CA ALA A 12 -14.36 -5.53 -13.35
C ALA A 12 -14.26 -4.07 -12.88
N ASP A 13 -14.77 -3.84 -11.68
CA ASP A 13 -14.78 -2.58 -10.93
C ASP A 13 -13.85 -2.63 -9.69
N GLY A 14 -13.14 -3.74 -9.52
CA GLY A 14 -12.17 -3.96 -8.44
C GLY A 14 -10.96 -4.76 -8.93
N PRO A 15 -10.06 -5.17 -8.02
CA PRO A 15 -8.85 -5.90 -8.37
C PRO A 15 -9.12 -7.20 -9.12
N VAL A 16 -8.31 -7.47 -10.14
CA VAL A 16 -8.33 -8.70 -10.96
C VAL A 16 -6.98 -9.38 -10.85
N LEU A 17 -6.99 -10.66 -10.50
CA LEU A 17 -5.78 -11.49 -10.48
C LEU A 17 -5.62 -12.19 -11.82
N VAL A 18 -4.43 -12.12 -12.40
CA VAL A 18 -4.09 -12.84 -13.63
C VAL A 18 -2.84 -13.68 -13.40
N PHE A 19 -2.86 -14.92 -13.87
CA PHE A 19 -1.74 -15.86 -13.77
C PHE A 19 -1.73 -16.79 -14.98
N GLY A 20 -0.60 -17.48 -15.21
CA GLY A 20 -0.49 -18.53 -16.23
C GLY A 20 0.21 -19.76 -15.70
N GLY A 21 0.27 -20.81 -16.53
CA GLY A 21 1.17 -21.94 -16.33
C GLY A 21 1.01 -22.62 -14.98
N GLY A 22 -0.18 -23.15 -14.70
CA GLY A 22 -0.42 -24.00 -13.52
C GLY A 22 0.42 -25.27 -13.55
N TYR A 23 0.76 -25.74 -14.75
CA TYR A 23 1.74 -26.78 -15.03
C TYR A 23 1.63 -28.00 -14.10
N SER A 24 0.42 -28.51 -13.92
CA SER A 24 0.17 -29.72 -13.11
C SER A 24 0.81 -29.68 -11.71
N ASN A 25 1.09 -28.47 -11.20
CA ASN A 25 1.73 -28.21 -9.93
C ASN A 25 0.64 -27.86 -8.92
N LEU A 26 0.17 -28.88 -8.22
CA LEU A 26 -0.97 -28.77 -7.30
C LEU A 26 -0.66 -27.84 -6.14
N GLN A 27 0.59 -27.85 -5.66
CA GLN A 27 1.06 -27.01 -4.56
C GLN A 27 1.01 -25.53 -4.94
N ALA A 28 1.54 -25.18 -6.12
CA ALA A 28 1.47 -23.81 -6.63
C ALA A 28 0.03 -23.37 -6.92
N THR A 29 -0.81 -24.25 -7.48
CA THR A 29 -2.21 -23.94 -7.80
C THR A 29 -3.01 -23.64 -6.54
N LYS A 30 -2.83 -24.43 -5.47
CA LYS A 30 -3.45 -24.17 -4.16
C LYS A 30 -2.94 -22.89 -3.52
N ALA A 31 -1.62 -22.66 -3.54
CA ALA A 31 -1.02 -21.44 -3.01
C ALA A 31 -1.54 -20.18 -3.72
N LEU A 32 -1.78 -20.23 -5.04
CA LEU A 32 -2.39 -19.14 -5.77
C LEU A 32 -3.82 -18.85 -5.28
N LEU A 33 -4.66 -19.88 -5.11
CA LEU A 33 -6.02 -19.70 -4.62
C LEU A 33 -6.04 -19.10 -3.20
N GLU A 34 -5.10 -19.52 -2.35
CA GLU A 34 -4.89 -18.93 -1.03
C GLU A 34 -4.45 -17.46 -1.13
N ALA A 35 -3.53 -17.13 -2.04
CA ALA A 35 -3.10 -15.76 -2.29
C ALA A 35 -4.27 -14.88 -2.79
N ALA A 36 -5.09 -15.39 -3.71
CA ALA A 36 -6.29 -14.68 -4.18
C ALA A 36 -7.26 -14.38 -3.03
N ASN A 37 -7.49 -15.36 -2.14
CA ASN A 37 -8.31 -15.17 -0.94
C ASN A 37 -7.71 -14.14 0.01
N HIS A 38 -6.39 -14.16 0.22
CA HIS A 38 -5.69 -13.18 1.06
C HIS A 38 -5.85 -11.75 0.52
N HIS A 39 -5.82 -11.58 -0.81
CA HIS A 39 -6.08 -10.29 -1.46
C HIS A 39 -7.56 -9.93 -1.56
N GLY A 40 -8.48 -10.78 -1.07
CA GLY A 40 -9.93 -10.56 -1.16
C GLY A 40 -10.47 -10.59 -2.60
N ILE A 41 -9.79 -11.29 -3.52
CA ILE A 41 -10.17 -11.39 -4.93
C ILE A 41 -11.04 -12.64 -5.14
N PRO A 42 -12.33 -12.50 -5.49
CA PRO A 42 -13.21 -13.65 -5.70
C PRO A 42 -12.85 -14.40 -7.00
N PRO A 43 -13.20 -15.70 -7.13
CA PRO A 43 -12.89 -16.48 -8.33
C PRO A 43 -13.37 -15.88 -9.65
N SER A 44 -14.47 -15.13 -9.64
CA SER A 44 -14.99 -14.42 -10.82
C SER A 44 -14.09 -13.29 -11.34
N ARG A 45 -13.07 -12.88 -10.56
CA ARG A 45 -12.04 -11.90 -10.92
C ARG A 45 -10.64 -12.52 -10.97
N ILE A 46 -10.56 -13.85 -11.12
CA ILE A 46 -9.31 -14.56 -11.37
C ILE A 46 -9.32 -15.03 -12.82
N ILE A 47 -8.23 -14.79 -13.55
CA ILE A 47 -8.10 -15.16 -14.95
C ILE A 47 -6.79 -15.94 -15.17
N CYS A 48 -6.90 -17.14 -15.73
CA CYS A 48 -5.78 -17.99 -16.10
C CYS A 48 -5.46 -17.81 -17.59
N THR A 49 -4.20 -17.53 -17.94
CA THR A 49 -3.72 -17.38 -19.34
C THR A 49 -3.44 -18.73 -20.02
N GLY A 50 -3.84 -19.86 -19.43
CA GLY A 50 -3.66 -21.20 -20.00
C GLY A 50 -2.41 -21.94 -19.54
N ASP A 51 -2.20 -23.12 -20.11
CA ASP A 51 -1.26 -24.16 -19.66
C ASP A 51 -1.44 -24.54 -18.18
N SER A 52 -2.67 -24.89 -17.82
CA SER A 52 -3.00 -25.52 -16.55
C SER A 52 -2.25 -26.85 -16.35
N VAL A 53 -1.91 -27.52 -17.44
CA VAL A 53 -1.27 -28.83 -17.47
C VAL A 53 0.01 -28.79 -18.29
N ALA A 54 1.14 -29.02 -17.63
CA ALA A 54 2.45 -29.32 -18.21
C ALA A 54 3.38 -29.77 -17.09
N TYR A 55 4.53 -30.40 -17.37
CA TYR A 55 5.63 -30.67 -16.40
C TYR A 55 5.28 -31.46 -15.12
N GLY A 56 4.48 -30.90 -14.20
CA GLY A 56 4.18 -31.40 -12.85
C GLY A 56 3.34 -32.67 -12.78
N ALA A 57 3.13 -33.15 -11.55
CA ALA A 57 2.66 -34.51 -11.28
C ALA A 57 1.13 -34.69 -11.29
N ASP A 58 0.36 -33.62 -11.11
CA ASP A 58 -1.06 -33.67 -10.73
C ASP A 58 -2.00 -33.00 -11.77
N PRO A 59 -2.00 -33.44 -13.04
CA PRO A 59 -2.74 -32.78 -14.12
C PRO A 59 -4.24 -32.71 -13.86
N GLN A 60 -4.86 -33.83 -13.44
CA GLN A 60 -6.29 -33.90 -13.19
C GLN A 60 -6.71 -32.99 -12.03
N ALA A 61 -5.99 -33.04 -10.91
CA ALA A 61 -6.34 -32.25 -9.73
C ALA A 61 -6.20 -30.75 -9.98
N CYS A 62 -5.18 -30.30 -10.73
CA CYS A 62 -5.06 -28.90 -11.13
C CYS A 62 -6.21 -28.47 -12.05
N THR A 63 -6.58 -29.29 -13.04
CA THR A 63 -7.72 -29.01 -13.91
C THR A 63 -9.04 -28.91 -13.13
N ASP A 64 -9.28 -29.85 -12.21
CA ASP A 64 -10.48 -29.82 -11.37
C ASP A 64 -10.55 -28.57 -10.48
N LEU A 65 -9.43 -28.16 -9.86
CA LEU A 65 -9.40 -26.93 -9.06
C LEU A 65 -9.80 -25.69 -9.86
N LEU A 66 -9.28 -25.51 -11.07
CA LEU A 66 -9.62 -24.35 -11.90
C LEU A 66 -11.09 -24.39 -12.35
N ARG A 67 -11.57 -25.58 -12.74
CA ARG A 67 -12.94 -25.79 -13.21
C ARG A 67 -13.96 -25.60 -12.09
N GLU A 68 -13.73 -26.19 -10.93
CA GLU A 68 -14.62 -26.13 -9.77
C GLU A 68 -14.66 -24.74 -9.12
N ALA A 69 -13.52 -24.03 -9.12
CA ALA A 69 -13.48 -22.63 -8.66
C ALA A 69 -14.21 -21.66 -9.60
N GLY A 70 -14.50 -22.07 -10.85
CA GLY A 70 -15.14 -21.21 -11.85
C GLY A 70 -14.21 -20.10 -12.36
N ILE A 71 -12.90 -20.37 -12.41
CA ILE A 71 -11.88 -19.41 -12.88
C ILE A 71 -11.95 -19.29 -14.40
N ALA A 72 -12.01 -18.05 -14.89
CA ALA A 72 -11.94 -17.78 -16.32
C ALA A 72 -10.58 -18.24 -16.85
N THR A 73 -10.57 -19.15 -17.82
CA THR A 73 -9.33 -19.76 -18.34
C THR A 73 -9.27 -19.61 -19.84
N VAL A 74 -8.14 -19.11 -20.35
CA VAL A 74 -7.84 -19.07 -21.78
C VAL A 74 -7.18 -20.39 -22.18
N MET A 75 -7.53 -20.90 -23.36
CA MET A 75 -6.90 -22.09 -23.94
C MET A 75 -5.41 -21.83 -24.20
N GLY A 76 -4.54 -22.63 -23.58
CA GLY A 76 -3.12 -22.74 -23.94
C GLY A 76 -2.87 -23.80 -25.00
N ASN A 77 -1.62 -23.91 -25.47
CA ASN A 77 -1.27 -24.94 -26.44
C ASN A 77 -1.37 -26.34 -25.82
N CYS A 78 -1.11 -26.49 -24.52
CA CYS A 78 -1.27 -27.78 -23.87
C CYS A 78 -2.75 -28.19 -23.83
N GLU A 79 -3.66 -27.29 -23.50
CA GLU A 79 -5.11 -27.57 -23.54
C GLU A 79 -5.59 -27.94 -24.96
N GLU A 80 -5.15 -27.20 -25.99
CA GLU A 80 -5.48 -27.48 -27.39
C GLU A 80 -5.09 -28.92 -27.78
N GLN A 81 -3.86 -29.32 -27.45
CA GLN A 81 -3.31 -30.61 -27.84
C GLN A 81 -3.86 -31.77 -27.00
N LEU A 82 -4.06 -31.57 -25.69
CA LEU A 82 -4.64 -32.59 -24.80
C LEU A 82 -6.12 -32.84 -25.12
N ALA A 83 -6.87 -31.79 -25.48
CA ALA A 83 -8.25 -31.90 -25.94
C ALA A 83 -8.36 -32.70 -27.25
N ALA A 84 -7.41 -32.54 -28.16
CA ALA A 84 -7.34 -33.27 -29.42
C ALA A 84 -6.74 -34.69 -29.29
N ASP A 85 -6.31 -35.09 -28.09
CA ASP A 85 -5.51 -36.30 -27.84
C ASP A 85 -4.29 -36.42 -28.78
N ALA A 86 -3.66 -35.27 -29.08
CA ALA A 86 -2.49 -35.17 -29.94
C ALA A 86 -1.27 -35.92 -29.34
N PRO A 87 -0.24 -36.24 -30.13
CA PRO A 87 0.94 -36.95 -29.64
C PRO A 87 1.94 -36.05 -28.89
N ASP A 88 1.87 -34.73 -29.03
CA ASP A 88 2.83 -33.77 -28.46
C ASP A 88 2.15 -32.49 -27.90
N CYS A 89 2.91 -31.72 -27.10
CA CYS A 89 2.40 -30.51 -26.44
C CYS A 89 2.17 -29.31 -27.35
N GLY A 90 2.58 -29.36 -28.63
CA GLY A 90 2.45 -28.22 -29.54
C GLY A 90 3.22 -26.98 -29.10
N CYS A 91 4.23 -27.10 -28.22
CA CYS A 91 4.94 -25.96 -27.64
C CYS A 91 5.86 -25.20 -28.62
N GLY A 92 6.08 -25.73 -29.83
CA GLY A 92 6.92 -25.09 -30.86
C GLY A 92 8.43 -25.28 -30.67
N PHE A 93 8.86 -26.27 -29.89
CA PHE A 93 10.27 -26.59 -29.72
C PHE A 93 10.92 -27.10 -31.01
N ALA A 94 12.22 -26.82 -31.19
CA ALA A 94 12.96 -27.34 -32.32
C ALA A 94 13.09 -28.88 -32.21
N PRO A 95 12.87 -29.65 -33.30
CA PRO A 95 13.00 -31.10 -33.27
C PRO A 95 14.38 -31.55 -32.76
N GLY A 96 14.39 -32.48 -31.80
CA GLY A 96 15.61 -33.01 -31.19
C GLY A 96 16.26 -32.13 -30.11
N SER A 97 15.66 -30.98 -29.78
CA SER A 97 16.08 -30.14 -28.66
C SER A 97 15.90 -30.83 -27.30
N ALA A 98 16.49 -30.28 -26.24
CA ALA A 98 16.30 -30.82 -24.90
C ALA A 98 14.83 -30.69 -24.48
N CYS A 99 14.20 -29.56 -24.78
CA CYS A 99 12.77 -29.33 -24.52
C CYS A 99 11.87 -30.34 -25.25
N ASP A 100 12.14 -30.63 -26.53
CA ASP A 100 11.37 -31.61 -27.31
C ASP A 100 11.39 -32.99 -26.64
N ARG A 101 12.60 -33.49 -26.28
CA ARG A 101 12.75 -34.80 -25.62
C ARG A 101 12.11 -34.86 -24.23
N LEU A 102 12.36 -33.86 -23.39
CA LEU A 102 11.80 -33.84 -22.03
C LEU A 102 10.28 -33.69 -22.06
N SER A 103 9.74 -33.01 -23.08
CA SER A 103 8.30 -32.77 -23.21
C SER A 103 7.48 -34.03 -23.49
N ALA A 104 8.02 -34.96 -24.26
CA ALA A 104 7.34 -36.21 -24.58
C ALA A 104 6.96 -37.02 -23.34
N ALA A 105 7.82 -37.03 -22.31
CA ALA A 105 7.62 -37.80 -21.10
C ALA A 105 6.45 -37.27 -20.26
N TRP A 106 6.49 -35.98 -19.89
CA TRP A 106 5.42 -35.40 -19.06
C TRP A 106 4.11 -35.24 -19.84
N PHE A 107 4.16 -34.98 -21.15
CA PHE A 107 2.95 -34.79 -21.94
C PHE A 107 2.17 -36.10 -22.07
N ASN A 108 2.85 -37.21 -22.39
CA ASN A 108 2.21 -38.51 -22.41
C ASN A 108 1.70 -38.93 -21.02
N TYR A 109 2.46 -38.62 -19.96
CA TYR A 109 2.02 -38.83 -18.57
C TYR A 109 0.69 -38.11 -18.28
N ALA A 110 0.56 -36.85 -18.69
CA ALA A 110 -0.63 -36.05 -18.45
C ALA A 110 -1.82 -36.51 -19.32
N ARG A 111 -1.58 -36.75 -20.61
CA ARG A 111 -2.58 -37.20 -21.59
C ARG A 111 -3.31 -38.47 -21.16
N THR A 112 -2.62 -39.39 -20.47
CA THR A 112 -3.16 -40.66 -19.98
C THR A 112 -3.90 -40.56 -18.64
N ARG A 113 -3.77 -39.45 -17.91
CA ARG A 113 -4.38 -39.26 -16.57
C ARG A 113 -5.57 -38.30 -16.55
N LEU A 114 -5.74 -37.50 -17.60
CA LEU A 114 -6.90 -36.61 -17.73
C LEU A 114 -8.15 -37.39 -18.12
N THR A 115 -9.25 -37.12 -17.43
CA THR A 115 -10.56 -37.70 -17.75
C THR A 115 -11.12 -37.13 -19.06
N PRO A 116 -12.06 -37.83 -19.72
CA PRO A 116 -12.78 -37.30 -20.87
C PRO A 116 -13.48 -35.96 -20.57
N GLU A 117 -14.01 -35.78 -19.37
CA GLU A 117 -14.66 -34.53 -18.93
C GLU A 117 -13.65 -33.38 -18.86
N ALA A 118 -12.44 -33.63 -18.34
CA ALA A 118 -11.37 -32.64 -18.31
C ALA A 118 -10.94 -32.24 -19.73
N LYS A 119 -10.76 -33.21 -20.64
CA LYS A 119 -10.43 -32.94 -22.05
C LYS A 119 -11.54 -32.18 -22.78
N SER A 120 -12.81 -32.48 -22.50
CA SER A 120 -13.97 -31.75 -23.03
C SER A 120 -14.01 -30.31 -22.53
N TRP A 121 -13.72 -30.08 -21.24
CA TRP A 121 -13.57 -28.74 -20.69
C TRP A 121 -12.44 -27.97 -21.39
N MET A 122 -11.27 -28.58 -21.57
CA MET A 122 -10.14 -27.98 -22.30
C MET A 122 -10.54 -27.58 -23.73
N ALA A 123 -11.28 -28.43 -24.44
CA ALA A 123 -11.79 -28.16 -25.78
C ALA A 123 -12.75 -26.96 -25.85
N SER A 124 -13.44 -26.66 -24.75
CA SER A 124 -14.43 -25.57 -24.65
C SER A 124 -13.84 -24.21 -24.32
N LEU A 125 -12.55 -24.16 -23.95
CA LEU A 125 -11.91 -22.92 -23.49
C LEU A 125 -11.78 -21.91 -24.65
N PRO A 126 -12.04 -20.61 -24.39
CA PRO A 126 -11.83 -19.59 -25.40
C PRO A 126 -10.34 -19.37 -25.65
N ARG A 127 -9.94 -19.09 -26.90
CA ARG A 127 -8.57 -18.68 -27.24
C ARG A 127 -8.23 -17.25 -26.77
N ARG A 128 -9.26 -16.47 -26.39
CA ARG A 128 -9.13 -15.08 -25.97
C ARG A 128 -10.29 -14.70 -25.05
N VAL A 129 -9.97 -13.97 -23.99
CA VAL A 129 -10.94 -13.27 -23.14
C VAL A 129 -10.58 -11.78 -23.13
N ASP A 130 -11.57 -10.90 -23.18
CA ASP A 130 -11.34 -9.46 -23.04
C ASP A 130 -11.69 -8.99 -21.64
N LEU A 131 -10.77 -8.29 -20.99
CA LEU A 131 -10.97 -7.65 -19.70
C LEU A 131 -11.22 -6.14 -19.90
N ILE A 132 -12.31 -5.63 -19.35
CA ILE A 132 -12.56 -4.19 -19.22
C ILE A 132 -12.29 -3.78 -17.77
N LEU A 133 -11.30 -2.93 -17.57
CA LEU A 133 -10.84 -2.47 -16.27
C LEU A 133 -10.39 -1.01 -16.36
N GLY A 134 -10.91 -0.13 -15.49
CA GLY A 134 -10.48 1.27 -15.44
C GLY A 134 -10.67 2.02 -16.77
N GLY A 135 -11.71 1.70 -17.53
CA GLY A 135 -11.97 2.29 -18.84
C GLY A 135 -11.06 1.79 -19.97
N LYS A 136 -10.14 0.85 -19.72
CA LYS A 136 -9.29 0.20 -20.72
C LYS A 136 -9.80 -1.20 -21.05
N ARG A 137 -9.63 -1.62 -22.30
CA ARG A 137 -9.92 -2.99 -22.77
C ARG A 137 -8.61 -3.71 -23.03
N LEU A 138 -8.40 -4.84 -22.36
CA LEU A 138 -7.19 -5.67 -22.45
C LEU A 138 -7.55 -7.05 -23.01
N ALA A 139 -6.83 -7.52 -24.03
CA ALA A 139 -7.00 -8.87 -24.55
C ALA A 139 -6.12 -9.85 -23.76
N ILE A 140 -6.72 -10.89 -23.20
CA ILE A 140 -6.02 -11.94 -22.46
C ILE A 140 -5.89 -13.16 -23.38
N VAL A 141 -4.64 -13.57 -23.62
CA VAL A 141 -4.27 -14.65 -24.53
C VAL A 141 -3.22 -15.56 -23.89
N HIS A 142 -2.93 -16.70 -24.51
CA HIS A 142 -1.87 -17.58 -24.04
C HIS A 142 -0.47 -17.12 -24.46
N GLY A 143 -0.10 -17.25 -25.75
CA GLY A 143 1.19 -16.79 -26.28
C GLY A 143 1.09 -15.45 -26.99
N ALA A 144 0.58 -15.43 -28.22
CA ALA A 144 0.31 -14.18 -28.94
C ALA A 144 -1.01 -14.25 -29.73
N PRO A 145 -1.64 -13.10 -30.02
CA PRO A 145 -2.84 -13.03 -30.88
C PRO A 145 -2.66 -13.68 -32.26
N SER A 146 -1.47 -13.61 -32.86
CA SER A 146 -1.19 -14.26 -34.14
C SER A 146 -1.07 -15.78 -34.07
N ARG A 147 -0.64 -16.32 -32.93
CA ARG A 147 -0.33 -17.75 -32.75
C ARG A 147 -0.26 -18.11 -31.26
N ILE A 148 -1.02 -19.15 -30.87
CA ILE A 148 -1.19 -19.59 -29.48
C ILE A 148 0.13 -19.93 -28.77
N ASN A 149 1.05 -20.62 -29.47
CA ASN A 149 2.35 -21.07 -28.95
C ASN A 149 3.52 -20.16 -29.40
N ARG A 150 3.25 -18.87 -29.68
CA ARG A 150 4.32 -17.92 -29.98
C ARG A 150 4.98 -17.49 -28.68
N PHE A 151 6.28 -17.74 -28.56
CA PHE A 151 7.11 -17.11 -27.54
C PHE A 151 7.27 -15.62 -27.84
N VAL A 152 6.97 -14.79 -26.85
CA VAL A 152 7.20 -13.34 -26.87
C VAL A 152 7.98 -13.00 -25.60
N TYR A 153 9.10 -12.31 -25.78
CA TYR A 153 10.08 -12.02 -24.73
C TYR A 153 10.26 -10.52 -24.52
N ALA A 154 10.75 -10.14 -23.34
CA ALA A 154 11.00 -8.74 -23.01
C ALA A 154 12.04 -8.08 -23.92
N SER A 155 12.89 -8.84 -24.61
CA SER A 155 13.86 -8.36 -25.59
C SER A 155 13.34 -8.20 -27.02
N ASP A 156 12.09 -8.61 -27.30
CA ASP A 156 11.50 -8.46 -28.64
C ASP A 156 11.32 -6.98 -29.04
N SER A 157 11.25 -6.75 -30.35
CA SER A 157 11.16 -5.39 -30.91
C SER A 157 9.80 -4.74 -30.65
N ASP A 158 9.77 -3.41 -30.49
CA ASP A 158 8.52 -2.65 -30.35
C ASP A 158 7.55 -2.90 -31.52
N ALA A 159 8.08 -3.12 -32.72
CA ALA A 159 7.29 -3.40 -33.92
C ALA A 159 6.50 -4.72 -33.79
N LEU A 160 7.10 -5.76 -33.21
CA LEU A 160 6.43 -7.03 -32.94
C LEU A 160 5.28 -6.82 -31.95
N PHE A 161 5.54 -6.14 -30.84
CA PHE A 161 4.49 -5.86 -29.86
C PHE A 161 3.36 -5.01 -30.45
N ALA A 162 3.68 -3.96 -31.20
CA ALA A 162 2.69 -3.11 -31.86
C ALA A 162 1.80 -3.91 -32.82
N GLU A 163 2.39 -4.80 -33.63
CA GLU A 163 1.67 -5.66 -34.57
C GLU A 163 0.72 -6.61 -33.83
N GLU A 164 1.21 -7.30 -32.79
CA GLU A 164 0.40 -8.25 -32.03
C GLU A 164 -0.75 -7.56 -31.27
N ILE A 165 -0.50 -6.41 -30.65
CA ILE A 165 -1.56 -5.64 -29.98
C ILE A 165 -2.58 -5.11 -31.00
N ALA A 166 -2.15 -4.66 -32.18
CA ALA A 166 -3.06 -4.15 -33.21
C ALA A 166 -4.08 -5.21 -33.68
N ARG A 167 -3.69 -6.50 -33.71
CA ARG A 167 -4.57 -7.62 -34.08
C ARG A 167 -5.76 -7.79 -33.15
N THR A 168 -5.69 -7.27 -31.92
CA THR A 168 -6.75 -7.47 -30.92
C THR A 168 -7.81 -6.38 -30.95
N GLY A 169 -7.48 -5.18 -31.46
CA GLY A 169 -8.31 -3.99 -31.34
C GLY A 169 -8.41 -3.43 -29.91
N CYS A 170 -7.56 -3.89 -28.99
CA CYS A 170 -7.56 -3.50 -27.58
C CYS A 170 -6.49 -2.44 -27.26
N ASP A 171 -6.58 -1.90 -26.04
CA ASP A 171 -5.60 -0.97 -25.45
C ASP A 171 -4.35 -1.71 -24.95
N GLY A 172 -4.43 -3.02 -24.79
CA GLY A 172 -3.29 -3.84 -24.44
C GLY A 172 -3.55 -5.34 -24.51
N VAL A 173 -2.50 -6.10 -24.23
CA VAL A 173 -2.50 -7.57 -24.19
C VAL A 173 -1.91 -8.05 -22.86
N ILE A 174 -2.57 -9.03 -22.24
CA ILE A 174 -2.01 -9.83 -21.17
C ILE A 174 -1.77 -11.25 -21.72
N ALA A 175 -0.52 -11.70 -21.68
CA ALA A 175 -0.09 -12.99 -22.19
C ALA A 175 0.63 -13.81 -21.11
N GLY A 176 1.04 -15.02 -21.48
CA GLY A 176 1.78 -15.97 -20.65
C GLY A 176 2.83 -16.69 -21.51
N HIS A 177 2.67 -18.00 -21.68
CA HIS A 177 3.44 -18.95 -22.51
C HIS A 177 4.97 -18.98 -22.35
N CYS A 178 5.66 -17.85 -22.44
CA CYS A 178 7.12 -17.76 -22.36
C CYS A 178 7.68 -18.04 -20.95
N GLY A 179 6.82 -18.16 -19.93
CA GLY A 179 7.21 -18.50 -18.57
C GLY A 179 7.79 -17.36 -17.73
N LEU A 180 8.02 -16.17 -18.31
CA LEU A 180 8.64 -15.02 -17.63
C LEU A 180 7.64 -13.89 -17.44
N SER A 181 7.68 -13.23 -16.29
CA SER A 181 6.87 -12.02 -16.04
C SER A 181 7.61 -10.78 -16.52
N PHE A 182 6.94 -9.94 -17.30
CA PHE A 182 7.47 -8.64 -17.73
C PHE A 182 6.35 -7.71 -18.22
N THR A 183 6.67 -6.42 -18.30
CA THR A 183 5.75 -5.40 -18.82
C THR A 183 6.48 -4.51 -19.83
N ARG A 184 5.82 -4.22 -20.95
CA ARG A 184 6.28 -3.30 -22.00
C ARG A 184 5.16 -2.32 -22.33
N THR A 185 5.52 -1.06 -22.51
CA THR A 185 4.61 -0.01 -22.98
C THR A 185 5.03 0.40 -24.38
N ILE A 186 4.10 0.32 -25.34
CA ILE A 186 4.33 0.59 -26.76
C ILE A 186 3.42 1.73 -27.18
N GLY A 187 3.95 2.96 -27.20
CA GLY A 187 3.13 4.17 -27.28
C GLY A 187 2.19 4.24 -26.07
N GLU A 188 0.88 4.27 -26.30
CA GLU A 188 -0.14 4.28 -25.24
C GLU A 188 -0.64 2.87 -24.88
N LYS A 189 -0.10 1.82 -25.51
CA LYS A 189 -0.59 0.44 -25.37
C LYS A 189 0.26 -0.41 -24.44
N LEU A 190 -0.38 -1.39 -23.80
CA LEU A 190 0.27 -2.31 -22.86
C LEU A 190 0.53 -3.68 -23.50
N TRP A 191 1.72 -4.24 -23.25
CA TRP A 191 1.93 -5.69 -23.25
C TRP A 191 2.40 -6.12 -21.87
N HIS A 192 1.74 -7.11 -21.29
CA HIS A 192 2.14 -7.68 -20.01
C HIS A 192 2.14 -9.20 -20.07
N ASN A 193 3.20 -9.83 -19.55
CA ASN A 193 3.19 -11.25 -19.24
C ASN A 193 3.03 -11.44 -17.73
N ALA A 194 1.99 -12.18 -17.32
CA ALA A 194 1.72 -12.46 -15.92
C ALA A 194 2.76 -13.39 -15.26
N GLY A 195 3.62 -14.02 -16.07
CA GLY A 195 4.49 -15.10 -15.63
C GLY A 195 3.71 -16.40 -15.46
N VAL A 196 4.33 -17.36 -14.77
CA VAL A 196 3.73 -18.67 -14.51
C VAL A 196 3.91 -19.07 -13.06
N ILE A 197 2.96 -19.83 -12.52
CA ILE A 197 2.96 -20.23 -11.11
C ILE A 197 3.62 -21.59 -10.88
N GLY A 198 3.57 -22.48 -11.87
CA GLY A 198 3.89 -23.90 -11.71
C GLY A 198 5.33 -24.28 -12.01
N LEU A 199 6.12 -23.37 -12.59
CA LEU A 199 7.55 -23.51 -12.85
C LEU A 199 8.25 -22.18 -12.52
N PRO A 200 9.38 -22.15 -11.80
CA PRO A 200 10.04 -20.89 -11.43
C PRO A 200 10.53 -20.08 -12.64
N ALA A 201 10.80 -18.79 -12.48
CA ALA A 201 11.12 -17.87 -13.58
C ALA A 201 12.58 -17.91 -14.09
N ASN A 202 13.28 -19.04 -13.91
CA ASN A 202 14.71 -19.19 -14.28
C ASN A 202 15.66 -18.19 -13.59
N ASP A 203 15.27 -17.67 -12.44
CA ASP A 203 15.93 -16.56 -11.76
C ASP A 203 16.75 -17.00 -10.54
N GLY A 204 16.94 -18.31 -10.37
CA GLY A 204 17.69 -18.90 -9.25
C GLY A 204 16.90 -18.93 -7.94
N THR A 205 15.58 -18.73 -8.00
CA THR A 205 14.69 -18.84 -6.84
C THR A 205 13.51 -19.78 -7.15
N PRO A 206 12.94 -20.48 -6.15
CA PRO A 206 11.88 -21.48 -6.39
C PRO A 206 10.47 -20.86 -6.59
N ARG A 207 10.35 -19.53 -6.63
CA ARG A 207 9.06 -18.83 -6.65
C ARG A 207 8.43 -18.81 -8.05
N GLY A 208 7.09 -18.86 -8.08
CA GLY A 208 6.30 -18.55 -9.27
C GLY A 208 5.92 -17.06 -9.32
N TRP A 209 5.17 -16.65 -10.34
CA TRP A 209 4.69 -15.28 -10.49
C TRP A 209 3.23 -15.21 -10.95
N TYR A 210 2.52 -14.21 -10.44
CA TYR A 210 1.19 -13.80 -10.89
C TYR A 210 1.09 -12.27 -10.83
N SER A 211 0.04 -11.68 -11.38
CA SER A 211 -0.16 -10.23 -11.38
C SER A 211 -1.53 -9.84 -10.87
N ILE A 212 -1.61 -8.68 -10.22
CA ILE A 212 -2.88 -8.05 -9.82
C ILE A 212 -3.02 -6.73 -10.55
N LEU A 213 -4.14 -6.55 -11.23
CA LEU A 213 -4.53 -5.29 -11.85
C LEU A 213 -5.60 -4.62 -11.00
N THR A 214 -5.39 -3.38 -10.58
CA THR A 214 -6.32 -2.64 -9.71
C THR A 214 -6.76 -1.35 -10.40
N PRO A 215 -8.08 -1.07 -10.52
CA PRO A 215 -8.56 0.21 -11.06
C PRO A 215 -7.94 1.41 -10.35
N ALA A 216 -7.50 2.41 -11.12
CA ALA A 216 -6.89 3.63 -10.59
C ALA A 216 -7.16 4.80 -11.55
N GLY A 217 -7.97 5.78 -11.11
CA GLY A 217 -8.32 6.93 -11.94
C GLY A 217 -9.02 6.53 -13.25
N ASP A 218 -8.49 6.99 -14.38
CA ASP A 218 -8.93 6.70 -15.75
C ASP A 218 -8.18 5.50 -16.39
N GLY A 219 -7.60 4.65 -15.55
CA GLY A 219 -6.88 3.45 -15.94
C GLY A 219 -6.78 2.42 -14.82
N PHE A 220 -5.66 1.71 -14.76
CA PHE A 220 -5.37 0.72 -13.74
C PHE A 220 -3.89 0.73 -13.37
N SER A 221 -3.60 0.30 -12.15
CA SER A 221 -2.26 -0.09 -11.72
C SER A 221 -2.06 -1.59 -11.93
N LEU A 222 -0.82 -1.99 -12.17
CA LEU A 222 -0.43 -3.39 -12.38
C LEU A 222 0.75 -3.71 -11.48
N THR A 223 0.63 -4.78 -10.70
CA THR A 223 1.67 -5.24 -9.76
C THR A 223 1.94 -6.72 -10.00
N CYS A 224 3.20 -7.10 -10.12
CA CYS A 224 3.62 -8.50 -10.29
C CYS A 224 4.01 -9.08 -8.93
N HIS A 225 3.37 -10.14 -8.47
CA HIS A 225 3.57 -10.73 -7.16
C HIS A 225 4.35 -12.05 -7.25
N PRO A 226 5.36 -12.27 -6.39
CA PRO A 226 5.98 -13.58 -6.28
C PRO A 226 5.03 -14.54 -5.56
N LEU A 227 4.96 -15.78 -6.04
CA LEU A 227 4.23 -16.88 -5.39
C LEU A 227 5.21 -17.81 -4.68
N THR A 228 5.08 -17.90 -3.36
CA THR A 228 5.75 -18.93 -2.57
C THR A 228 4.81 -20.12 -2.40
N TYR A 229 5.33 -21.32 -2.54
CA TYR A 229 4.60 -22.58 -2.37
C TYR A 229 5.56 -23.66 -1.85
N ASP A 230 4.99 -24.81 -1.45
CA ASP A 230 5.76 -25.99 -1.03
C ASP A 230 6.41 -26.67 -2.24
N HIS A 231 7.46 -26.02 -2.75
CA HIS A 231 8.23 -26.50 -3.90
C HIS A 231 8.95 -27.85 -3.65
N PRO A 232 9.44 -28.18 -2.43
CA PRO A 232 9.99 -29.50 -2.17
C PRO A 232 8.93 -30.59 -2.29
N ALA A 233 7.70 -30.35 -1.81
CA ALA A 233 6.61 -31.30 -1.97
C ALA A 233 6.20 -31.47 -3.44
N ALA A 234 6.20 -30.38 -4.23
CA ALA A 234 5.94 -30.42 -5.67
C ALA A 234 7.02 -31.25 -6.41
N ALA A 235 8.30 -31.00 -6.13
CA ALA A 235 9.41 -31.77 -6.70
C ALA A 235 9.34 -33.26 -6.29
N ALA A 236 9.03 -33.54 -5.02
CA ALA A 236 8.84 -34.91 -4.55
C ALA A 236 7.66 -35.61 -5.23
N ALA A 237 6.58 -34.89 -5.56
CA ALA A 237 5.46 -35.43 -6.32
C ALA A 237 5.88 -35.82 -7.73
N MET A 238 6.67 -34.97 -8.41
CA MET A 238 7.23 -35.30 -9.74
C MET A 238 8.11 -36.54 -9.71
N ARG A 239 9.00 -36.66 -8.71
CA ARG A 239 9.86 -37.84 -8.54
C ARG A 239 9.07 -39.11 -8.28
N ARG A 240 8.03 -39.06 -7.42
CA ARG A 240 7.13 -40.20 -7.19
C ARG A 240 6.37 -40.62 -8.45
N ALA A 241 6.03 -39.67 -9.31
CA ALA A 241 5.39 -39.89 -10.60
C ALA A 241 6.36 -40.41 -11.68
N ASN A 242 7.66 -40.52 -11.38
CA ASN A 242 8.72 -40.90 -12.31
C ASN A 242 8.78 -39.97 -13.54
N LEU A 243 8.50 -38.68 -13.32
CA LEU A 243 8.63 -37.61 -14.30
C LEU A 243 10.10 -37.16 -14.42
N PRO A 244 10.49 -36.41 -15.47
CA PRO A 244 11.87 -35.99 -15.68
C PRO A 244 12.44 -35.24 -14.46
N GLU A 245 13.57 -35.72 -13.95
CA GLU A 245 14.24 -35.15 -12.77
C GLU A 245 14.65 -33.70 -13.00
N GLU A 246 14.96 -33.33 -14.25
CA GLU A 246 15.42 -32.00 -14.60
C GLU A 246 14.35 -30.92 -14.30
N TYR A 247 13.06 -31.24 -14.44
CA TYR A 247 11.98 -30.34 -14.02
C TYR A 247 11.75 -30.36 -12.50
N ALA A 248 11.90 -31.52 -11.84
CA ALA A 248 11.81 -31.58 -10.37
C ALA A 248 12.92 -30.75 -9.71
N ALA A 249 14.15 -30.84 -10.23
CA ALA A 249 15.28 -30.03 -9.81
C ALA A 249 15.08 -28.54 -10.13
N ALA A 250 14.40 -28.19 -11.23
CA ALA A 250 14.08 -26.81 -11.55
C ALA A 250 13.14 -26.16 -10.51
N LEU A 251 12.20 -26.92 -9.94
CA LEU A 251 11.33 -26.42 -8.85
C LEU A 251 12.11 -26.07 -7.59
N GLU A 252 13.22 -26.78 -7.32
CA GLU A 252 14.06 -26.58 -6.13
C GLU A 252 15.14 -25.51 -6.34
N THR A 253 15.75 -25.50 -7.51
CA THR A 253 16.89 -24.62 -7.82
C THR A 253 16.45 -23.27 -8.40
N GLY A 254 15.24 -23.19 -8.97
CA GLY A 254 14.80 -22.02 -9.71
C GLY A 254 15.47 -21.84 -11.07
N ILE A 255 16.16 -22.87 -11.58
CA ILE A 255 16.89 -22.85 -12.86
C ILE A 255 16.24 -23.82 -13.83
N TRP A 256 15.98 -23.35 -15.06
CA TRP A 256 15.36 -24.18 -16.07
C TRP A 256 16.28 -25.28 -16.59
N PRO A 257 15.73 -26.44 -16.95
CA PRO A 257 16.51 -27.56 -17.46
C PRO A 257 17.00 -27.34 -18.90
N SER A 258 16.44 -26.36 -19.62
CA SER A 258 16.86 -25.96 -20.95
C SER A 258 16.59 -24.47 -21.17
N LEU A 259 17.44 -23.86 -22.01
CA LEU A 259 17.35 -22.47 -22.45
C LEU A 259 17.01 -22.37 -23.95
N ASP A 260 16.59 -23.47 -24.58
CA ASP A 260 16.41 -23.59 -26.04
C ASP A 260 15.45 -22.52 -26.60
N SER A 261 14.40 -22.17 -25.84
CA SER A 261 13.42 -21.16 -26.22
C SER A 261 13.87 -19.71 -25.94
N LEU A 262 14.82 -19.51 -25.03
CA LEU A 262 15.21 -18.16 -24.59
C LEU A 262 16.09 -17.44 -25.63
N PRO A 263 15.86 -16.14 -25.91
CA PRO A 263 16.79 -15.31 -26.65
C PRO A 263 18.03 -14.95 -25.80
N LEU A 264 19.10 -14.45 -26.44
CA LEU A 264 20.36 -14.15 -25.75
C LEU A 264 20.20 -13.21 -24.53
N PRO A 265 19.40 -12.11 -24.58
CA PRO A 265 19.22 -11.25 -23.41
C PRO A 265 18.58 -11.96 -22.21
N GLU A 266 17.54 -12.77 -22.42
CA GLU A 266 16.89 -13.53 -21.35
C GLU A 266 17.81 -14.65 -20.83
N ARG A 267 18.60 -15.29 -21.70
CA ARG A 267 19.62 -16.26 -21.27
C ARG A 267 20.64 -15.61 -20.33
N ALA A 268 21.08 -14.38 -20.62
CA ALA A 268 22.02 -13.65 -19.79
C ALA A 268 21.47 -13.34 -18.38
N MET A 269 20.14 -13.38 -18.18
CA MET A 269 19.48 -13.17 -16.89
C MET A 269 19.21 -14.46 -16.12
N THR A 270 19.63 -15.62 -16.64
CA THR A 270 19.51 -16.90 -15.93
C THR A 270 20.22 -16.82 -14.58
N ALA A 271 19.57 -17.35 -13.54
CA ALA A 271 20.06 -17.28 -12.15
C ALA A 271 20.22 -15.86 -11.59
N THR A 272 19.66 -14.85 -12.24
CA THR A 272 19.62 -13.48 -11.73
C THR A 272 18.22 -13.22 -11.17
N PRO A 273 18.07 -13.07 -9.83
CA PRO A 273 16.75 -12.93 -9.22
C PRO A 273 15.97 -11.76 -9.82
N HIS A 274 14.77 -12.04 -10.32
CA HIS A 274 13.86 -10.96 -10.68
C HIS A 274 13.54 -10.15 -9.43
N PRO A 275 13.55 -8.81 -9.49
CA PRO A 275 13.20 -7.99 -8.34
C PRO A 275 11.74 -8.25 -7.98
N ALA A 276 11.50 -8.85 -6.81
CA ALA A 276 10.17 -8.92 -6.23
C ALA A 276 9.79 -7.52 -5.74
N PRO A 277 8.55 -7.06 -5.97
CA PRO A 277 8.05 -5.95 -5.17
C PRO A 277 8.10 -6.36 -3.70
N PRO A 278 8.35 -5.41 -2.79
CA PRO A 278 8.34 -5.70 -1.36
C PRO A 278 6.96 -6.28 -0.98
N PRO A 279 6.90 -7.16 0.05
CA PRO A 279 5.66 -7.77 0.50
C PRO A 279 4.60 -6.71 0.76
N ALA A 280 3.33 -7.10 0.57
CA ALA A 280 2.20 -6.24 0.88
C ALA A 280 2.31 -5.76 2.35
N PRO A 281 1.85 -4.55 2.66
CA PRO A 281 1.89 -4.02 4.01
C PRO A 281 1.05 -4.88 4.95
N ASP A 282 1.66 -5.50 5.95
CA ASP A 282 0.99 -6.35 6.94
C ASP A 282 1.35 -5.98 8.39
N ALA A 283 2.19 -4.95 8.59
CA ALA A 283 2.52 -4.49 9.94
C ALA A 283 1.27 -3.98 10.66
N ALA A 284 0.98 -4.57 11.82
CA ALA A 284 -0.07 -4.12 12.72
C ALA A 284 0.54 -3.61 14.03
N VAL A 285 0.02 -2.48 14.53
CA VAL A 285 0.42 -1.86 15.80
C VAL A 285 -0.77 -1.91 16.75
N ALA A 286 -0.61 -2.61 17.87
CA ALA A 286 -1.58 -2.62 18.95
C ALA A 286 -1.50 -1.33 19.79
N LEU A 287 -2.62 -0.95 20.42
CA LEU A 287 -2.57 0.04 21.50
C LEU A 287 -2.01 -0.65 22.75
N GLU A 288 -0.77 -0.33 23.13
CA GLU A 288 -0.16 -0.93 24.31
C GLU A 288 -0.70 -0.30 25.60
N ARG A 289 -0.91 1.01 25.57
CA ARG A 289 -1.42 1.84 26.67
C ARG A 289 -1.86 3.18 26.11
N LEU A 290 -2.77 3.88 26.78
CA LEU A 290 -3.21 5.19 26.34
C LEU A 290 -2.49 6.27 27.16
N GLU A 291 -1.52 6.95 26.56
CA GLU A 291 -0.71 7.99 27.20
C GLU A 291 -1.20 9.40 26.88
N THR A 292 -1.65 9.59 25.64
CA THR A 292 -2.17 10.87 25.15
C THR A 292 -3.51 10.67 24.45
N LEU A 293 -4.52 11.44 24.87
CA LEU A 293 -5.79 11.53 24.16
C LEU A 293 -5.89 12.89 23.48
N TRP A 294 -5.87 12.86 22.15
CA TRP A 294 -6.00 14.04 21.32
C TRP A 294 -7.47 14.37 21.06
N PHE A 295 -7.79 15.65 20.95
CA PHE A 295 -9.08 16.15 20.52
C PHE A 295 -8.87 17.04 19.30
N ASN A 296 -9.47 16.67 18.17
CA ASN A 296 -9.61 17.59 17.05
C ASN A 296 -10.77 18.54 17.38
N THR A 297 -10.46 19.80 17.64
CA THR A 297 -11.42 20.80 18.08
C THR A 297 -12.35 21.29 16.97
N GLY A 298 -12.16 20.82 15.73
CA GLY A 298 -12.87 21.21 14.50
C GLY A 298 -11.89 21.61 13.39
N THR A 299 -12.31 21.52 12.13
CA THR A 299 -11.45 21.83 10.95
C THR A 299 -11.53 23.27 10.46
N LEU A 300 -12.36 24.10 11.09
CA LEU A 300 -12.39 25.52 10.81
C LEU A 300 -11.12 26.20 11.34
N CYS A 301 -10.47 26.95 10.46
CA CYS A 301 -9.25 27.69 10.75
C CYS A 301 -9.36 29.12 10.21
N ASN A 302 -8.64 30.06 10.82
CA ASN A 302 -8.48 31.41 10.28
C ASN A 302 -7.54 31.47 9.06
N LEU A 303 -6.84 30.37 8.74
CA LEU A 303 -5.90 30.24 7.62
C LEU A 303 -6.33 29.12 6.67
N ALA A 304 -5.87 29.19 5.42
CA ALA A 304 -5.97 28.14 4.42
C ALA A 304 -4.57 27.80 3.89
N CYS A 305 -3.77 27.14 4.73
CA CYS A 305 -2.36 26.85 4.45
C CYS A 305 -2.20 25.94 3.22
N ALA A 306 -1.11 26.13 2.46
CA ALA A 306 -0.71 25.18 1.43
C ALA A 306 -0.32 23.84 2.09
N GLY A 307 -0.85 22.72 1.58
CA GLY A 307 -0.54 21.38 2.09
C GLY A 307 -1.02 21.11 3.53
N CYS A 308 -2.16 21.67 3.96
CA CYS A 308 -2.69 21.41 5.32
C CYS A 308 -3.02 19.93 5.52
N TYR A 309 -2.36 19.26 6.47
CA TYR A 309 -2.46 17.82 6.71
C TYR A 309 -3.87 17.28 6.95
N ILE A 310 -4.76 18.10 7.51
CA ILE A 310 -6.15 17.75 7.77
C ILE A 310 -7.13 18.68 7.04
N GLU A 311 -6.66 19.30 5.95
CA GLU A 311 -7.46 20.11 5.03
C GLU A 311 -8.19 21.29 5.70
N SER A 312 -7.69 21.77 6.85
CA SER A 312 -8.35 22.84 7.60
C SER A 312 -8.31 24.17 6.85
N SER A 313 -9.43 24.89 6.91
CA SER A 313 -9.61 26.18 6.24
C SER A 313 -10.76 26.97 6.85
N PRO A 314 -10.99 28.25 6.47
CA PRO A 314 -12.16 29.00 6.92
C PRO A 314 -13.50 28.42 6.45
N ARG A 315 -13.48 27.42 5.56
CA ARG A 315 -14.68 26.84 4.92
C ARG A 315 -14.86 25.35 5.17
N ASN A 316 -13.81 24.63 5.60
CA ASN A 316 -13.90 23.19 5.81
C ASN A 316 -14.46 22.88 7.21
N ASP A 317 -15.73 22.50 7.27
CA ASP A 317 -16.42 22.11 8.50
C ASP A 317 -16.76 20.61 8.57
N ARG A 318 -16.03 19.76 7.80
CA ARG A 318 -16.21 18.31 7.81
C ARG A 318 -16.06 17.71 9.21
N LEU A 319 -15.11 18.24 9.99
CA LEU A 319 -15.09 18.05 11.43
C LEU A 319 -15.69 19.28 12.09
N ALA A 320 -16.84 19.08 12.73
CA ALA A 320 -17.51 20.14 13.47
C ALA A 320 -16.72 20.49 14.74
N TYR A 321 -17.08 21.60 15.38
CA TYR A 321 -16.51 21.93 16.68
C TYR A 321 -16.79 20.80 17.67
N PHE A 322 -15.71 20.35 18.34
CA PHE A 322 -15.80 19.29 19.33
C PHE A 322 -16.64 19.78 20.53
N PRO A 323 -17.75 19.10 20.87
CA PRO A 323 -18.64 19.56 21.94
C PRO A 323 -18.06 19.32 23.33
N LEU A 324 -18.24 20.26 24.26
CA LEU A 324 -17.83 20.10 25.66
C LEU A 324 -18.45 18.86 26.35
N ALA A 325 -19.67 18.49 25.98
CA ALA A 325 -20.35 17.33 26.55
C ALA A 325 -19.65 16.00 26.18
N GLU A 326 -19.30 15.83 24.90
CA GLU A 326 -18.56 14.66 24.43
C GLU A 326 -17.13 14.64 24.99
N PHE A 327 -16.50 15.80 25.14
CA PHE A 327 -15.19 15.91 25.79
C PHE A 327 -15.22 15.39 27.22
N ASN A 328 -16.18 15.84 28.03
CA ASN A 328 -16.34 15.37 29.40
C ASN A 328 -16.66 13.87 29.45
N ARG A 329 -17.57 13.38 28.59
CA ARG A 329 -17.88 11.94 28.51
C ARG A 329 -16.62 11.10 28.28
N LEU A 330 -15.80 11.48 27.32
CA LEU A 330 -14.57 10.75 26.98
C LEU A 330 -13.51 10.85 28.10
N LEU A 331 -13.39 11.99 28.78
CA LEU A 331 -12.50 12.09 29.94
C LEU A 331 -13.00 11.26 31.14
N ASP A 332 -14.30 11.15 31.33
CA ASP A 332 -14.89 10.31 32.36
C ASP A 332 -14.65 8.83 32.05
N GLU A 333 -14.76 8.40 30.78
CA GLU A 333 -14.33 7.06 30.33
C GLU A 333 -12.82 6.84 30.56
N ALA A 334 -12.00 7.86 30.26
CA ALA A 334 -10.56 7.77 30.36
C ALA A 334 -10.05 7.72 31.80
N SER A 335 -10.87 8.07 32.79
CA SER A 335 -10.50 8.02 34.21
C SER A 335 -10.08 6.61 34.68
N ALA A 336 -10.51 5.56 33.96
CA ALA A 336 -10.08 4.18 34.20
C ALA A 336 -8.67 3.86 33.65
N ALA A 337 -8.15 4.66 32.72
CA ALA A 337 -6.85 4.44 32.07
C ALA A 337 -5.72 5.11 32.85
N GLN A 338 -5.06 4.34 33.74
CA GLN A 338 -3.99 4.85 34.61
C GLN A 338 -2.75 5.41 33.87
N SER A 339 -2.60 5.13 32.58
CA SER A 339 -1.47 5.58 31.77
C SER A 339 -1.67 6.96 31.12
N LEU A 340 -2.92 7.44 31.07
CA LEU A 340 -3.25 8.71 30.42
C LEU A 340 -2.78 9.87 31.29
N HIS A 341 -1.91 10.71 30.73
CA HIS A 341 -1.37 11.86 31.45
C HIS A 341 -1.40 13.15 30.62
N GLU A 342 -1.59 13.07 29.30
CA GLU A 342 -1.66 14.25 28.43
C GLU A 342 -2.96 14.29 27.61
N ILE A 343 -3.60 15.45 27.58
CA ILE A 343 -4.70 15.79 26.68
C ILE A 343 -4.19 16.79 25.65
N GLY A 344 -4.20 16.37 24.38
CA GLY A 344 -3.75 17.19 23.27
C GLY A 344 -4.92 17.86 22.55
N PHE A 345 -4.80 19.13 22.20
CA PHE A 345 -5.78 19.85 21.40
C PHE A 345 -5.18 20.25 20.04
N THR A 346 -5.81 19.78 18.97
CA THR A 346 -5.40 20.00 17.58
C THR A 346 -6.63 20.27 16.71
N GLY A 347 -6.48 20.36 15.40
CA GLY A 347 -7.55 20.71 14.46
C GLY A 347 -7.10 21.85 13.54
N GLY A 348 -8.05 22.68 13.13
CA GLY A 348 -7.79 23.91 12.41
C GLY A 348 -7.06 24.92 13.30
N GLU A 349 -7.78 25.91 13.82
CA GLU A 349 -7.25 26.73 14.92
C GLU A 349 -8.07 26.43 16.19
N PRO A 350 -7.50 25.83 17.24
CA PRO A 350 -8.28 25.37 18.39
C PRO A 350 -9.13 26.43 19.06
N PHE A 351 -8.64 27.67 19.12
CA PHE A 351 -9.37 28.79 19.71
C PHE A 351 -10.53 29.31 18.84
N MET A 352 -10.80 28.69 17.69
CA MET A 352 -12.05 28.89 16.94
C MET A 352 -13.23 28.13 17.57
N ASN A 353 -12.96 27.08 18.36
CA ASN A 353 -13.98 26.35 19.08
C ASN A 353 -14.43 27.16 20.31
N PRO A 354 -15.73 27.48 20.45
CA PRO A 354 -16.24 28.29 21.56
C PRO A 354 -16.02 27.64 22.94
N ASP A 355 -15.92 26.31 23.01
CA ASP A 355 -15.75 25.56 24.25
C ASP A 355 -14.27 25.33 24.62
N MET A 356 -13.33 25.85 23.82
CA MET A 356 -11.89 25.57 23.97
C MET A 356 -11.36 25.84 25.39
N MET A 357 -11.69 27.00 25.96
CA MET A 357 -11.23 27.36 27.31
C MET A 357 -11.78 26.42 28.40
N ALA A 358 -13.04 26.01 28.26
CA ALA A 358 -13.67 25.08 29.20
C ALA A 358 -13.07 23.68 29.08
N MET A 359 -12.72 23.23 27.87
CA MET A 359 -12.04 21.96 27.66
C MET A 359 -10.63 21.95 28.27
N ILE A 360 -9.84 23.02 28.06
CA ILE A 360 -8.50 23.14 28.66
C ILE A 360 -8.60 23.07 30.19
N GLU A 361 -9.46 23.90 30.79
CA GLU A 361 -9.64 23.91 32.24
C GLU A 361 -10.15 22.56 32.77
N GLY A 362 -11.07 21.91 32.03
CA GLY A 362 -11.62 20.60 32.36
C GLY A 362 -10.57 19.48 32.37
N ALA A 363 -9.57 19.54 31.48
CA ALA A 363 -8.43 18.63 31.50
C ALA A 363 -7.52 18.89 32.71
N LEU A 364 -7.13 20.16 32.92
CA LEU A 364 -6.22 20.57 34.00
C LEU A 364 -6.77 20.26 35.40
N ARG A 365 -8.07 20.52 35.64
CA ARG A 365 -8.72 20.21 36.93
C ARG A 365 -8.77 18.71 37.23
N ARG A 366 -8.74 17.86 36.21
CA ARG A 366 -8.66 16.40 36.35
C ARG A 366 -7.22 15.88 36.50
N GLY A 367 -6.23 16.79 36.53
CA GLY A 367 -4.82 16.47 36.77
C GLY A 367 -4.04 16.07 35.52
N TYR A 368 -4.63 16.20 34.32
CA TYR A 368 -3.92 15.95 33.08
C TYR A 368 -3.07 17.16 32.67
N ARG A 369 -1.93 16.90 32.03
CA ARG A 369 -1.22 17.91 31.25
C ARG A 369 -2.06 18.24 30.01
N ALA A 370 -2.20 19.52 29.69
CA ALA A 370 -2.90 19.99 28.50
C ALA A 370 -1.88 20.58 27.51
N LEU A 371 -1.86 20.07 26.28
CA LEU A 371 -1.03 20.59 25.19
C LEU A 371 -1.92 21.16 24.08
N VAL A 372 -1.77 22.46 23.78
CA VAL A 372 -2.53 23.11 22.71
C VAL A 372 -1.64 23.41 21.51
N LEU A 373 -2.02 22.91 20.32
CA LEU A 373 -1.34 23.21 19.06
C LEU A 373 -2.04 24.38 18.35
N THR A 374 -1.40 25.54 18.23
CA THR A 374 -2.04 26.77 17.71
C THR A 374 -1.13 27.52 16.75
N ASN A 375 -1.70 28.34 15.86
CA ASN A 375 -0.94 29.31 15.07
C ASN A 375 -0.61 30.61 15.85
N ALA A 376 -1.07 30.71 17.10
CA ALA A 376 -0.87 31.85 18.00
C ALA A 376 -1.42 33.20 17.49
N MET A 377 -2.25 33.20 16.44
CA MET A 377 -2.81 34.42 15.87
C MET A 377 -4.08 34.87 16.63
N LEU A 378 -4.84 35.76 16.00
CA LEU A 378 -5.96 36.48 16.59
C LEU A 378 -6.97 35.61 17.37
N PRO A 379 -7.39 34.41 16.89
CA PRO A 379 -8.30 33.56 17.66
C PRO A 379 -7.76 33.24 19.06
N MET A 380 -6.50 32.79 19.18
CA MET A 380 -5.87 32.57 20.49
C MET A 380 -5.74 33.88 21.27
N GLN A 381 -5.33 34.96 20.61
CA GLN A 381 -5.07 36.23 21.27
C GLN A 381 -6.32 36.84 21.91
N HIS A 382 -7.51 36.61 21.35
CA HIS A 382 -8.78 36.98 21.97
C HIS A 382 -9.03 36.27 23.32
N HIS A 383 -8.46 35.08 23.51
CA HIS A 383 -8.56 34.30 24.74
C HIS A 383 -7.33 34.46 25.65
N PHE A 384 -6.40 35.36 25.32
CA PHE A 384 -5.08 35.42 25.95
C PHE A 384 -5.14 35.68 27.46
N ALA A 385 -6.02 36.57 27.92
CA ALA A 385 -6.18 36.84 29.35
C ALA A 385 -6.65 35.60 30.13
N ALA A 386 -7.59 34.83 29.57
CA ALA A 386 -8.08 33.61 30.18
C ALA A 386 -7.01 32.50 30.15
N LEU A 387 -6.27 32.39 29.05
CA LEU A 387 -5.16 31.46 28.90
C LEU A 387 -4.02 31.74 29.90
N ALA A 388 -3.67 33.01 30.08
CA ALA A 388 -2.70 33.45 31.10
C ALA A 388 -3.21 33.17 32.53
N GLY A 389 -4.51 33.34 32.78
CA GLY A 389 -5.14 32.95 34.06
C GLY A 389 -4.98 31.46 34.36
N LEU A 390 -5.24 30.59 33.38
CA LEU A 390 -5.03 29.15 33.53
C LEU A 390 -3.55 28.79 33.75
N ARG A 391 -2.63 29.46 33.04
CA ARG A 391 -1.18 29.28 33.26
C ARG A 391 -0.76 29.66 34.67
N ALA A 392 -1.27 30.77 35.20
CA ALA A 392 -0.99 31.18 36.57
C ALA A 392 -1.53 30.18 37.59
N ALA A 393 -2.70 29.58 37.34
CA ALA A 393 -3.33 28.62 38.24
C ALA A 393 -2.71 27.23 38.21
N PHE A 394 -2.34 26.72 37.03
CA PHE A 394 -1.93 25.32 36.81
C PHE A 394 -0.45 25.15 36.43
N GLY A 395 0.27 26.25 36.19
CA GLY A 395 1.70 26.26 35.90
C GLY A 395 2.08 25.44 34.66
N ALA A 396 3.10 24.60 34.80
CA ALA A 396 3.66 23.80 33.71
C ALA A 396 2.73 22.71 33.14
N GLN A 397 1.59 22.43 33.79
CA GLN A 397 0.59 21.50 33.28
C GLN A 397 -0.05 21.99 31.98
N LEU A 398 -0.11 23.31 31.76
CA LEU A 398 -0.58 23.88 30.50
C LEU A 398 0.61 24.25 29.60
N ALA A 399 0.70 23.56 28.46
CA ALA A 399 1.71 23.75 27.43
C ALA A 399 1.07 24.22 26.12
N VAL A 400 1.83 25.01 25.35
CA VAL A 400 1.42 25.50 24.03
C VAL A 400 2.54 25.20 23.04
N ARG A 401 2.17 24.69 21.86
CA ARG A 401 3.06 24.52 20.73
C ARG A 401 2.59 25.41 19.59
N VAL A 402 3.46 26.34 19.20
CA VAL A 402 3.16 27.34 18.18
C VAL A 402 3.65 26.87 16.83
N SER A 403 2.75 26.89 15.86
CA SER A 403 3.04 26.63 14.46
C SER A 403 3.79 27.82 13.82
N LEU A 404 5.08 27.65 13.54
CA LEU A 404 5.93 28.63 12.85
C LEU A 404 6.77 27.92 11.78
N ASP A 405 6.23 27.80 10.57
CA ASP A 405 6.75 26.88 9.53
C ASP A 405 8.13 27.23 8.92
N HIS A 406 8.73 28.37 9.25
CA HIS A 406 10.09 28.70 8.81
C HIS A 406 10.72 29.75 9.73
N PHE A 407 12.05 29.84 9.76
CA PHE A 407 12.79 30.90 10.46
C PHE A 407 12.86 32.25 9.69
N THR A 408 12.19 32.35 8.54
CA THR A 408 12.10 33.59 7.75
C THR A 408 10.65 33.90 7.43
N GLN A 409 10.33 35.19 7.30
CA GLN A 409 8.99 35.62 6.90
C GLN A 409 8.58 35.02 5.56
N ALA A 410 9.45 35.08 4.54
CA ALA A 410 9.14 34.59 3.20
C ALA A 410 8.83 33.07 3.21
N GLY A 411 9.63 32.27 3.92
CA GLY A 411 9.39 30.82 4.01
C GLY A 411 8.11 30.48 4.79
N HIS A 412 7.84 31.19 5.88
CA HIS A 412 6.62 30.97 6.67
C HIS A 412 5.37 31.33 5.87
N GLU A 413 5.37 32.49 5.21
CA GLU A 413 4.23 33.00 4.45
C GLU A 413 4.02 32.24 3.13
N ALA A 414 5.04 31.60 2.57
CA ALA A 414 4.89 30.69 1.44
C ALA A 414 3.94 29.51 1.78
N LEU A 415 3.96 29.06 3.03
CA LEU A 415 3.17 27.92 3.52
C LEU A 415 1.85 28.35 4.18
N ARG A 416 1.91 29.34 5.06
CA ARG A 416 0.77 29.77 5.90
C ARG A 416 -0.09 30.85 5.22
N GLY A 417 0.41 31.46 4.15
CA GLY A 417 -0.20 32.57 3.44
C GLY A 417 0.35 33.94 3.85
N PRO A 418 0.07 34.99 3.06
CA PRO A 418 0.63 36.32 3.27
C PRO A 418 0.09 36.99 4.55
N ARG A 419 0.94 37.82 5.19
CA ARG A 419 0.63 38.59 6.41
C ARG A 419 0.35 37.72 7.64
N THR A 420 1.01 36.57 7.72
CA THR A 420 0.85 35.62 8.84
C THR A 420 2.02 35.66 9.81
N TRP A 421 3.19 36.13 9.36
CA TRP A 421 4.41 36.18 10.18
C TRP A 421 4.28 37.05 11.43
N GLU A 422 3.97 38.34 11.25
CA GLU A 422 3.95 39.29 12.37
C GLU A 422 2.88 38.96 13.42
N PRO A 423 1.64 38.57 13.04
CA PRO A 423 0.65 38.15 14.04
C PRO A 423 1.04 36.89 14.81
N ALA A 424 1.67 35.90 14.16
CA ALA A 424 2.15 34.69 14.84
C ALA A 424 3.25 35.03 15.85
N LEU A 425 4.21 35.89 15.46
CA LEU A 425 5.27 36.34 16.37
C LEU A 425 4.75 37.20 17.53
N ALA A 426 3.73 38.03 17.29
CA ALA A 426 3.07 38.79 18.36
C ALA A 426 2.44 37.85 19.40
N GLY A 427 1.75 36.80 18.95
CA GLY A 427 1.20 35.78 19.84
C GLY A 427 2.26 34.99 20.59
N LEU A 428 3.35 34.61 19.91
CA LEU A 428 4.48 33.92 20.54
C LEU A 428 5.13 34.78 21.62
N ARG A 429 5.39 36.06 21.34
CA ARG A 429 5.90 37.03 22.33
C ARG A 429 4.97 37.21 23.52
N ALA A 430 3.66 37.29 23.27
CA ALA A 430 2.67 37.39 24.33
C ALA A 430 2.77 36.17 25.27
N LEU A 431 2.77 34.95 24.72
CA LEU A 431 2.91 33.71 25.49
C LEU A 431 4.13 33.74 26.41
N PHE A 432 5.32 34.08 25.89
CA PHE A 432 6.54 34.22 26.70
C PHE A 432 6.37 35.23 27.84
N THR A 433 5.80 36.40 27.55
CA THR A 433 5.56 37.47 28.54
C THR A 433 4.63 37.02 29.66
N SER A 434 3.73 36.06 29.40
CA SER A 434 2.82 35.48 30.40
C SER A 434 3.37 34.23 31.09
N GLY A 435 4.69 33.98 31.01
CA GLY A 435 5.34 32.90 31.73
C GLY A 435 5.15 31.51 31.11
N PHE A 436 4.72 31.43 29.85
CA PHE A 436 4.79 30.19 29.07
C PHE A 436 6.22 29.93 28.59
N THR A 437 6.50 28.65 28.36
CA THR A 437 7.69 28.16 27.64
C THR A 437 7.20 27.41 26.39
N PRO A 438 6.70 28.13 25.37
CA PRO A 438 6.12 27.50 24.20
C PRO A 438 7.17 26.72 23.39
N SER A 439 6.77 25.57 22.87
CA SER A 439 7.54 24.88 21.82
C SER A 439 7.10 25.38 20.44
N VAL A 440 7.94 25.20 19.43
CA VAL A 440 7.63 25.54 18.04
C VAL A 440 7.54 24.27 17.20
N ALA A 441 6.57 24.25 16.29
CA ALA A 441 6.48 23.26 15.23
C ALA A 441 6.66 23.93 13.87
N ALA A 442 7.48 23.32 13.01
CA ALA A 442 7.66 23.76 11.64
C ALA A 442 7.58 22.59 10.66
N ARG A 443 7.16 22.88 9.43
CA ARG A 443 7.27 21.94 8.32
C ARG A 443 8.61 22.08 7.62
N PHE A 444 9.07 20.98 7.04
CA PHE A 444 10.40 20.85 6.47
C PHE A 444 10.37 19.84 5.32
N ASP A 445 11.01 20.16 4.19
CA ASP A 445 11.25 19.22 3.10
C ASP A 445 12.75 18.83 3.07
N PRO A 446 13.12 17.60 3.47
CA PRO A 446 14.50 17.14 3.45
C PRO A 446 15.13 17.11 2.04
N ALA A 447 14.32 17.21 0.98
CA ALA A 447 14.81 17.32 -0.38
C ALA A 447 15.24 18.76 -0.75
N LEU A 448 14.81 19.77 0.01
CA LEU A 448 15.11 21.18 -0.26
C LEU A 448 16.23 21.70 0.63
N GLU A 449 16.21 21.35 1.92
CA GLU A 449 17.19 21.78 2.91
C GLU A 449 17.46 20.59 3.85
N ASP A 450 18.65 20.48 4.45
CA ASP A 450 18.92 19.46 5.46
C ASP A 450 18.46 19.93 6.86
N GLU A 451 18.16 18.98 7.76
CA GLU A 451 17.58 19.29 9.07
C GLU A 451 18.52 20.15 9.94
N ALA A 452 19.84 19.93 9.84
CA ALA A 452 20.82 20.66 10.62
C ALA A 452 20.85 22.15 10.23
N THR A 453 20.76 22.43 8.92
CA THR A 453 20.65 23.78 8.38
C THR A 453 19.36 24.45 8.85
N THR A 454 18.22 23.76 8.77
CA THR A 454 16.93 24.30 9.25
C THR A 454 16.98 24.62 10.76
N ARG A 455 17.50 23.71 11.59
CA ARG A 455 17.66 23.95 13.03
C ARG A 455 18.60 25.11 13.33
N ALA A 456 19.71 25.23 12.61
CA ALA A 456 20.63 26.36 12.75
C ALA A 456 19.96 27.70 12.38
N GLY A 457 19.15 27.72 11.32
CA GLY A 457 18.35 28.88 10.95
C GLY A 457 17.37 29.31 12.06
N PHE A 458 16.64 28.34 12.63
CA PHE A 458 15.79 28.59 13.80
C PHE A 458 16.58 29.05 15.02
N ALA A 459 17.74 28.47 15.31
CA ALA A 459 18.59 28.87 16.44
C ALA A 459 19.00 30.35 16.33
N ALA A 460 19.46 30.78 15.15
CA ALA A 460 19.83 32.16 14.88
C ALA A 460 18.62 33.10 15.02
N PHE A 461 17.46 32.69 14.50
CA PHE A 461 16.22 33.44 14.61
C PHE A 461 15.73 33.57 16.07
N PHE A 462 15.69 32.48 16.83
CA PHE A 462 15.28 32.49 18.23
C PHE A 462 16.20 33.36 19.09
N ALA A 463 17.52 33.30 18.85
CA ALA A 463 18.48 34.18 19.52
C ALA A 463 18.23 35.66 19.18
N ALA A 464 18.03 36.00 17.90
CA ALA A 464 17.78 37.37 17.47
C ALA A 464 16.44 37.93 18.00
N ALA A 465 15.41 37.09 18.10
CA ALA A 465 14.10 37.44 18.60
C ALA A 465 13.96 37.33 20.14
N ALA A 466 15.04 36.94 20.85
CA ALA A 466 15.08 36.70 22.29
C ALA A 466 14.04 35.66 22.78
N PHE A 467 13.78 34.63 21.98
CA PHE A 467 12.97 33.48 22.37
C PHE A 467 13.84 32.42 23.04
N ASN A 468 13.50 32.04 24.27
CA ASN A 468 14.19 30.97 25.00
C ASN A 468 13.72 29.58 24.52
N ILE A 469 14.06 29.24 23.27
CA ILE A 469 13.73 27.97 22.62
C ILE A 469 15.04 27.38 22.09
N ASP A 470 15.34 26.15 22.52
CA ASP A 470 16.48 25.42 21.99
C ASP A 470 16.09 24.73 20.68
N ALA A 471 16.56 25.25 19.55
CA ALA A 471 16.26 24.70 18.22
C ALA A 471 16.85 23.29 18.00
N PHE A 472 17.83 22.87 18.80
CA PHE A 472 18.44 21.54 18.72
C PHE A 472 17.78 20.52 19.65
N ASN A 473 16.91 20.97 20.55
CA ASN A 473 16.08 20.07 21.36
C ASN A 473 14.78 19.73 20.59
N PRO A 474 14.53 18.45 20.27
CA PRO A 474 13.36 18.03 19.50
C PRO A 474 12.01 18.28 20.22
N ASP A 475 12.00 18.44 21.54
CA ASP A 475 10.80 18.81 22.29
C ASP A 475 10.47 20.30 22.20
N HIS A 476 11.49 21.13 21.97
CA HIS A 476 11.39 22.58 21.86
C HIS A 476 11.13 23.02 20.41
N LEU A 477 11.79 22.38 19.42
CA LEU A 477 11.54 22.56 18.00
C LEU A 477 11.24 21.22 17.32
N VAL A 478 9.97 21.02 16.99
CA VAL A 478 9.48 19.85 16.25
C VAL A 478 9.48 20.17 14.76
N LEU A 479 10.18 19.35 13.96
CA LEU A 479 10.18 19.44 12.51
C LEU A 479 9.35 18.31 11.91
N PHE A 480 8.40 18.66 11.06
CA PHE A 480 7.51 17.73 10.36
C PHE A 480 7.85 17.66 8.88
N ALA A 481 7.99 16.44 8.34
CA ALA A 481 8.21 16.26 6.91
C ALA A 481 6.99 16.71 6.07
N GLU A 482 7.23 17.41 4.96
CA GLU A 482 6.20 17.79 3.97
C GLU A 482 5.50 16.56 3.33
N MET A 483 4.19 16.67 3.08
CA MET A 483 3.31 15.57 2.64
C MET A 483 2.98 15.54 1.14
N ASP A 484 3.32 16.59 0.39
CA ASP A 484 2.76 16.85 -0.96
C ASP A 484 3.40 16.06 -2.11
N LYS A 485 4.17 15.00 -1.82
CA LYS A 485 4.69 14.09 -2.84
C LYS A 485 3.95 12.76 -2.75
N PRO A 486 3.30 12.27 -3.82
CA PRO A 486 2.78 10.91 -3.86
C PRO A 486 3.95 9.95 -3.74
N THR A 487 4.31 9.61 -2.51
CA THR A 487 5.30 8.60 -2.24
C THR A 487 4.68 7.26 -2.62
N THR A 488 5.29 6.57 -3.56
CA THR A 488 5.05 5.15 -3.91
C THR A 488 5.45 4.21 -2.76
N VAL A 489 5.41 4.68 -1.53
CA VAL A 489 5.77 3.90 -0.36
C VAL A 489 4.63 2.93 -0.13
N LEU A 490 4.89 1.71 -0.59
CA LEU A 490 4.24 0.50 -0.13
C LEU A 490 4.28 0.55 1.39
N GLY A 491 3.11 0.46 2.03
CA GLY A 491 3.03 0.40 3.48
C GLY A 491 3.97 -0.64 4.12
N VAL A 492 4.03 -0.63 5.43
CA VAL A 492 5.13 -1.25 6.16
C VAL A 492 4.86 -2.74 6.38
N SER A 493 5.84 -3.60 6.10
CA SER A 493 5.75 -5.03 6.45
C SER A 493 6.05 -5.26 7.92
N ALA A 494 5.50 -6.32 8.51
CA ALA A 494 5.69 -6.67 9.92
C ALA A 494 7.19 -6.79 10.27
N ALA A 495 7.98 -7.45 9.43
CA ALA A 495 9.42 -7.59 9.63
C ALA A 495 10.18 -6.23 9.56
N ALA A 496 9.77 -5.33 8.66
CA ALA A 496 10.37 -4.00 8.58
C ALA A 496 10.03 -3.17 9.83
N TRP A 497 8.78 -3.26 10.29
CA TRP A 497 8.35 -2.61 11.52
C TRP A 497 9.11 -3.14 12.74
N GLU A 498 9.23 -4.45 12.92
CA GLU A 498 9.98 -5.05 14.03
C GLU A 498 11.45 -4.61 14.04
N ALA A 499 12.11 -4.62 12.88
CA ALA A 499 13.51 -4.21 12.76
C ALA A 499 13.72 -2.72 13.08
N LEU A 500 12.79 -1.86 12.67
CA LEU A 500 12.86 -0.42 12.95
C LEU A 500 12.50 -0.12 14.40
N HIS A 501 11.49 -0.78 14.95
CA HIS A 501 11.10 -0.65 16.34
C HIS A 501 12.22 -1.09 17.29
N ALA A 502 12.91 -2.19 16.98
CA ALA A 502 14.11 -2.62 17.71
C ALA A 502 15.26 -1.60 17.68
N ARG A 503 15.24 -0.66 16.73
CA ARG A 503 16.20 0.44 16.59
C ARG A 503 15.68 1.78 17.13
N GLY A 504 14.56 1.77 17.84
CA GLY A 504 13.98 2.95 18.51
C GLY A 504 12.93 3.71 17.70
N ALA A 505 12.52 3.22 16.53
CA ALA A 505 11.37 3.80 15.82
C ALA A 505 10.07 3.54 16.62
N ASP A 506 9.14 4.48 16.54
CA ASP A 506 7.91 4.41 17.32
C ASP A 506 6.73 5.02 16.55
N ALA A 507 5.53 4.53 16.86
CA ALA A 507 4.30 4.91 16.18
C ALA A 507 3.31 5.52 17.17
N MET A 508 2.79 6.70 16.85
CA MET A 508 1.83 7.41 17.72
C MET A 508 0.58 6.57 18.03
N CYS A 509 0.13 5.71 17.10
CA CYS A 509 -1.02 4.82 17.32
C CYS A 509 -0.75 3.71 18.35
N ARG A 510 0.47 3.54 18.85
CA ARG A 510 0.81 2.63 19.96
C ARG A 510 0.40 3.18 21.32
N THR A 511 0.43 4.50 21.48
CA THR A 511 0.22 5.18 22.77
C THR A 511 -0.86 6.26 22.75
N SER A 512 -1.41 6.60 21.58
CA SER A 512 -2.33 7.72 21.45
C SER A 512 -3.57 7.39 20.63
N ARG A 513 -4.65 8.13 20.89
CA ARG A 513 -5.88 8.16 20.09
C ARG A 513 -6.33 9.60 19.90
N MET A 514 -7.14 9.87 18.86
CA MET A 514 -7.75 11.17 18.65
C MET A 514 -9.26 11.07 18.57
N ALA A 515 -9.98 11.89 19.34
CA ALA A 515 -11.41 12.07 19.19
C ALA A 515 -11.70 13.16 18.14
N VAL A 516 -12.68 12.90 17.27
CA VAL A 516 -13.15 13.82 16.23
C VAL A 516 -14.68 13.90 16.26
N GLN A 517 -15.23 15.10 16.06
CA GLN A 517 -16.66 15.29 15.90
C GLN A 517 -17.01 15.39 14.41
N ARG A 518 -17.69 14.38 13.85
CA ARG A 518 -18.19 14.45 12.48
C ARG A 518 -19.38 15.40 12.41
N LYS A 519 -19.46 16.20 11.34
CA LYS A 519 -20.61 17.07 11.09
C LYS A 519 -21.91 16.25 11.02
N GLY A 520 -22.89 16.61 11.85
CA GLY A 520 -24.19 15.93 11.92
C GLY A 520 -24.21 14.62 12.70
N ALA A 521 -23.08 14.13 13.22
CA ALA A 521 -23.06 12.93 14.05
C ALA A 521 -23.54 13.24 15.48
N ALA A 522 -24.27 12.31 16.08
CA ALA A 522 -24.76 12.43 17.45
C ALA A 522 -23.68 12.18 18.52
N GLN A 523 -22.62 11.44 18.17
CA GLN A 523 -21.49 11.11 19.05
C GLN A 523 -20.17 11.39 18.34
N ALA A 524 -19.13 11.63 19.13
CA ALA A 524 -17.77 11.71 18.61
C ALA A 524 -17.24 10.33 18.19
N SER A 525 -16.41 10.31 17.16
CA SER A 525 -15.65 9.14 16.73
C SER A 525 -14.23 9.21 17.26
N ILE A 526 -13.62 8.05 17.53
CA ILE A 526 -12.22 7.93 17.90
C ILE A 526 -11.46 7.34 16.73
N VAL A 527 -10.40 8.04 16.31
CA VAL A 527 -9.50 7.62 15.24
C VAL A 527 -8.11 7.31 15.80
N ALA A 528 -7.35 6.49 15.07
CA ALA A 528 -6.02 6.06 15.52
C ALA A 528 -4.92 7.11 15.30
N CYS A 529 -5.12 8.09 14.41
CA CYS A 529 -4.08 9.04 14.02
C CYS A 529 -4.61 10.48 13.88
N THR A 530 -3.82 11.46 14.34
CA THR A 530 -4.10 12.90 14.21
C THR A 530 -4.00 13.41 12.77
N LEU A 531 -3.24 12.72 11.92
CA LEU A 531 -3.03 13.06 10.51
C LEU A 531 -3.98 12.34 9.55
N LEU A 532 -4.69 11.31 10.01
CA LEU A 532 -5.61 10.52 9.18
C LEU A 532 -7.06 10.60 9.70
N PRO A 533 -7.60 11.80 9.99
CA PRO A 533 -8.94 11.89 10.53
C PRO A 533 -10.01 11.47 9.53
N TYR A 534 -9.72 11.37 8.23
CA TYR A 534 -10.72 11.07 7.20
C TYR A 534 -10.64 9.64 6.64
N GLU A 535 -9.65 8.85 7.04
CA GLU A 535 -9.46 7.48 6.57
C GLU A 535 -10.37 6.52 7.34
N PRO A 536 -11.38 5.90 6.69
CA PRO A 536 -12.35 5.03 7.39
C PRO A 536 -11.71 3.85 8.11
N ARG A 537 -10.60 3.31 7.60
CA ARG A 537 -9.89 2.19 8.24
C ARG A 537 -9.29 2.55 9.59
N PHE A 538 -9.01 3.83 9.82
CA PHE A 538 -8.43 4.34 11.06
C PHE A 538 -9.50 4.82 12.06
N GLU A 539 -10.78 4.73 11.72
CA GLU A 539 -11.90 5.02 12.62
C GLU A 539 -12.23 3.78 13.46
N LEU A 540 -12.19 3.90 14.79
CA LEU A 540 -12.17 2.76 15.70
C LEU A 540 -13.44 2.58 16.55
N GLY A 541 -14.37 3.54 16.50
CA GLY A 541 -15.62 3.51 17.27
C GLY A 541 -15.89 4.84 17.99
N SER A 542 -16.85 4.86 18.92
CA SER A 542 -17.25 6.06 19.69
C SER A 542 -16.86 6.02 21.17
N THR A 543 -16.29 4.90 21.64
CA THR A 543 -15.81 4.72 23.02
C THR A 543 -14.33 4.34 23.06
N LEU A 544 -13.66 4.65 24.17
CA LEU A 544 -12.23 4.31 24.35
C LEU A 544 -12.00 2.79 24.34
N ALA A 545 -12.97 2.01 24.80
CA ALA A 545 -12.92 0.56 24.77
C ALA A 545 -12.90 0.00 23.33
N GLN A 546 -13.74 0.54 22.44
CA GLN A 546 -13.72 0.17 21.01
C GLN A 546 -12.41 0.58 20.34
N ALA A 547 -11.87 1.74 20.75
CA ALA A 547 -10.63 2.28 20.23
C ALA A 547 -9.35 1.54 20.65
N ALA A 548 -9.44 0.53 21.54
CA ALA A 548 -8.29 -0.24 22.00
C ALA A 548 -7.73 -1.22 20.94
N ARG A 549 -8.44 -1.43 19.82
CA ARG A 549 -7.96 -2.31 18.73
C ARG A 549 -6.71 -1.76 18.04
N GLY A 550 -5.89 -2.67 17.50
CA GLY A 550 -4.72 -2.33 16.70
C GLY A 550 -5.08 -1.80 15.31
N VAL A 551 -4.10 -1.20 14.64
CA VAL A 551 -4.22 -0.66 13.27
C VAL A 551 -3.06 -1.10 12.41
N THR A 552 -3.28 -1.21 11.10
CA THR A 552 -2.24 -1.53 10.13
C THR A 552 -1.43 -0.28 9.75
N LEU A 553 -0.12 -0.43 9.52
CA LEU A 553 0.77 0.63 9.00
C LEU A 553 0.82 0.61 7.47
N ASP A 554 -0.34 0.46 6.84
CA ASP A 554 -0.47 0.29 5.40
C ASP A 554 -0.73 1.61 4.65
N HIS A 555 -0.97 2.71 5.39
CA HIS A 555 -1.18 4.03 4.81
C HIS A 555 0.16 4.71 4.49
N PRO A 556 0.33 5.42 3.35
CA PRO A 556 1.58 6.11 2.99
C PRO A 556 2.11 7.03 4.09
N HIS A 557 1.23 7.79 4.76
CA HIS A 557 1.60 8.64 5.90
C HIS A 557 2.13 7.84 7.11
N CYS A 558 1.66 6.61 7.35
CA CYS A 558 2.22 5.77 8.42
C CYS A 558 3.69 5.48 8.14
N ALA A 559 3.99 5.08 6.90
CA ALA A 559 5.34 4.82 6.48
C ALA A 559 6.20 6.10 6.50
N GLN A 560 5.68 7.22 5.99
CA GLN A 560 6.41 8.48 5.91
C GLN A 560 6.65 9.13 7.27
N PHE A 561 5.75 9.01 8.26
CA PHE A 561 5.90 9.68 9.56
C PHE A 561 6.38 8.79 10.69
N CYS A 562 5.87 7.57 10.80
CA CYS A 562 6.15 6.69 11.94
C CYS A 562 7.33 5.75 11.69
N VAL A 563 7.71 5.53 10.43
CA VAL A 563 8.63 4.44 10.05
C VAL A 563 9.89 4.95 9.36
N PHE A 564 9.74 5.79 8.34
CA PHE A 564 10.85 6.39 7.58
C PHE A 564 11.06 7.87 7.86
N GLY A 565 10.09 8.53 8.49
CA GLY A 565 10.18 9.93 8.85
C GLY A 565 11.04 10.15 10.08
N ALA A 566 11.90 11.16 10.03
CA ALA A 566 12.54 11.74 11.21
C ALA A 566 11.55 12.48 12.14
N SER A 567 10.24 12.38 11.87
CA SER A 567 9.18 13.11 12.57
C SER A 567 8.94 12.53 13.96
N SER A 568 9.38 13.23 15.00
CA SER A 568 9.06 12.90 16.40
C SER A 568 7.61 13.33 16.73
N CYS A 569 6.61 12.60 16.20
CA CYS A 569 5.21 12.80 16.61
C CYS A 569 5.00 12.54 18.11
N MET A 570 5.94 11.84 18.74
CA MET A 570 6.06 11.69 20.18
C MET A 570 7.32 12.43 20.63
N SER A 571 7.21 13.24 21.69
CA SER A 571 8.37 13.72 22.43
C SER A 571 9.28 12.52 22.73
N ALA A 572 10.56 12.65 22.44
CA ALA A 572 11.53 11.68 22.93
C ALA A 572 11.49 11.78 24.46
N ARG A 573 11.03 10.72 25.12
CA ARG A 573 11.01 10.64 26.58
C ARG A 573 12.41 10.69 27.17
#